data_AF-A0AAV7YM48-F1
#
_entry.id   AF-A0AAV7YM48-F1
#
_cell.length_a   1.000
_cell.length_b   1.000
_cell.length_c   1.000
_cell.angle_alpha   90.00
_cell.angle_beta   90.00
_cell.angle_gamma   90.00
#
_symmetry.space_group_name_H-M   'P 1'
#
loop_
_entity.id
_entity.type
_entity.pdbx_description
1 polymer ?
#
loop_
_entity_poly.entity_id
_entity_poly.type
_entity_poly.pdbx_seq_one_letter_code
_entity_poly.pdbx_strand_id
1 'polypeptide(L)'
;MKEKAVLDFDKIYHYKNTSNIITEEYLSFIQTIKMIFDRWLNNFDLPILNFIKKRYITFIHKKGDEGNISNYRPISINSSLARIFLKLINIELSYIWRFIDKKQFGYRPKYGTIIPVIYFIKKI
;
A
#
# COMPACT_ATOMS: atom_id res chain seq x y z
N MET A 1 -17.82 -7.92 -5.96
CA MET A 1 -16.89 -7.99 -4.81
C MET A 1 -15.65 -8.84 -5.07
N LYS A 2 -15.70 -9.93 -5.86
CA LYS A 2 -14.50 -10.71 -6.22
C LYS A 2 -13.82 -10.27 -7.54
N GLU A 3 -14.55 -9.68 -8.48
CA GLU A 3 -14.03 -9.43 -9.84
C GLU A 3 -13.06 -8.25 -9.96
N LYS A 4 -13.17 -7.23 -9.11
CA LYS A 4 -12.37 -6.00 -9.27
C LYS A 4 -10.94 -6.14 -8.76
N ALA A 5 -10.74 -6.97 -7.72
CA ALA A 5 -9.42 -7.39 -7.26
C ALA A 5 -8.73 -8.33 -8.26
N VAL A 6 -9.52 -9.18 -8.94
CA VAL A 6 -9.06 -10.04 -10.03
C VAL A 6 -8.64 -9.20 -11.25
N LEU A 7 -9.36 -8.12 -11.57
CA LEU A 7 -9.03 -7.23 -12.69
C LEU A 7 -7.77 -6.36 -12.48
N ASP A 8 -7.39 -6.04 -11.24
CA ASP A 8 -6.09 -5.40 -10.97
C ASP A 8 -4.93 -6.42 -10.96
N PHE A 9 -5.22 -7.71 -10.69
CA PHE A 9 -4.33 -8.82 -11.05
C PHE A 9 -4.15 -8.94 -12.58
N ASP A 10 -5.21 -8.67 -13.36
CA ASP A 10 -5.14 -8.68 -14.83
C ASP A 10 -4.25 -7.56 -15.41
N LYS A 11 -4.03 -6.46 -14.69
CA LYS A 11 -3.04 -5.44 -15.11
C LYS A 11 -1.60 -5.88 -14.94
N ILE A 12 -1.31 -6.76 -13.96
CA ILE A 12 -0.02 -7.47 -13.90
C ILE A 12 0.09 -8.40 -15.12
N TYR A 13 -1.04 -8.98 -15.55
CA TYR A 13 -1.13 -9.75 -16.80
C TYR A 13 -0.83 -8.90 -18.05
N HIS A 14 -1.20 -7.63 -18.07
CA HIS A 14 -0.86 -6.75 -19.21
C HIS A 14 0.63 -6.42 -19.34
N TYR A 15 1.40 -6.54 -18.24
CA TYR A 15 2.86 -6.50 -18.27
C TYR A 15 3.48 -7.78 -18.90
N LYS A 16 2.66 -8.81 -19.23
CA LYS A 16 3.11 -10.06 -19.87
C LYS A 16 3.33 -9.97 -21.38
N ASN A 17 2.91 -8.90 -22.06
CA ASN A 17 3.03 -8.82 -23.51
C ASN A 17 4.41 -8.39 -24.03
N THR A 18 5.38 -8.23 -23.14
CA THR A 18 6.80 -8.26 -23.50
C THR A 18 7.46 -9.39 -22.72
N SER A 19 7.41 -10.59 -23.31
CA SER A 19 8.20 -11.79 -23.01
C SER A 19 8.12 -12.35 -21.58
N ASN A 20 7.02 -12.99 -21.16
CA ASN A 20 6.97 -13.67 -19.86
C ASN A 20 6.30 -15.06 -19.93
N ILE A 21 7.13 -16.11 -19.99
CA ILE A 21 6.74 -17.47 -19.61
C ILE A 21 6.43 -17.42 -18.11
N ILE A 22 5.16 -17.59 -17.75
CA ILE A 22 4.76 -17.77 -16.35
C ILE A 22 5.26 -19.15 -15.95
N THR A 23 6.26 -19.20 -15.08
CA THR A 23 6.78 -20.49 -14.60
C THR A 23 5.81 -21.11 -13.59
N GLU A 24 5.80 -22.43 -13.50
CA GLU A 24 5.07 -23.16 -12.44
C GLU A 24 5.52 -22.70 -11.05
N GLU A 25 6.80 -22.33 -10.91
CA GLU A 25 7.38 -21.76 -9.70
C GLU A 25 6.71 -20.44 -9.30
N TYR A 26 6.46 -19.55 -10.26
CA TYR A 26 5.76 -18.29 -10.00
C TYR A 26 4.32 -18.53 -9.54
N LEU A 27 3.60 -19.46 -10.18
CA LEU A 27 2.24 -19.81 -9.77
C LEU A 27 2.21 -20.39 -8.36
N SER A 28 3.13 -21.32 -8.06
CA SER A 28 3.30 -21.92 -6.73
C SER A 28 3.61 -20.86 -5.66
N PHE A 29 4.47 -19.90 -5.98
CA PHE A 29 4.76 -18.76 -5.11
C PHE A 29 3.52 -17.92 -4.81
N ILE A 30 2.74 -17.53 -5.83
CA ILE A 30 1.51 -16.75 -5.64
C ILE A 30 0.49 -17.52 -4.78
N GLN A 31 0.36 -18.82 -5.02
CA GLN A 31 -0.56 -19.67 -4.27
C GLN A 31 -0.16 -19.77 -2.80
N THR A 32 1.13 -19.84 -2.51
CA THR A 32 1.69 -19.79 -1.15
C THR A 32 1.41 -18.45 -0.46
N ILE A 33 1.65 -17.32 -1.14
CA ILE A 33 1.37 -15.99 -0.60
C ILE A 33 -0.12 -15.82 -0.27
N LYS A 34 -1.00 -16.31 -1.14
CA LYS A 34 -2.45 -16.32 -0.91
C LYS A 34 -2.83 -17.12 0.33
N MET A 35 -2.32 -18.35 0.47
CA MET A 35 -2.56 -19.18 1.65
C MET A 35 -2.15 -18.49 2.94
N ILE A 36 -1.00 -17.81 2.95
CA ILE A 36 -0.53 -17.05 4.13
C ILE A 36 -1.47 -15.88 4.44
N PHE A 37 -1.89 -15.13 3.42
CA PHE A 37 -2.83 -14.01 3.59
C PHE A 37 -4.18 -14.47 4.15
N ASP A 38 -4.74 -15.54 3.58
CA ASP A 38 -6.03 -16.11 4.01
C ASP A 38 -5.96 -16.62 5.46
N ARG A 39 -4.86 -17.28 5.85
CA ARG A 39 -4.64 -17.71 7.24
C ARG A 39 -4.53 -16.52 8.20
N TRP A 40 -3.74 -15.51 7.83
CA TRP A 40 -3.58 -14.30 8.65
C TRP A 40 -4.92 -13.57 8.86
N LEU A 41 -5.71 -13.44 7.78
CA LEU A 41 -6.97 -12.70 7.81
C LEU A 41 -8.06 -13.42 8.62
N ASN A 42 -8.16 -14.74 8.51
CA ASN A 42 -9.27 -15.50 9.08
C ASN A 42 -8.98 -16.09 10.47
N ASN A 43 -7.73 -16.44 10.77
CA ASN A 43 -7.41 -17.24 11.96
C ASN A 43 -6.63 -16.48 13.04
N PHE A 44 -6.34 -15.19 12.83
CA PHE A 44 -5.50 -14.38 13.75
C PHE A 44 -4.24 -15.12 14.21
N ASP A 45 -3.58 -15.80 13.28
CA ASP A 45 -2.45 -16.69 13.59
C ASP A 45 -1.25 -15.87 14.12
N LEU A 46 -0.94 -16.03 15.42
CA LEU A 46 0.03 -15.19 16.16
C LEU A 46 1.46 -15.23 15.59
N PRO A 47 2.03 -16.38 15.18
CA PRO A 47 3.35 -16.44 14.57
C PRO A 47 3.42 -15.70 13.22
N ILE A 48 2.41 -15.87 12.36
CA ILE A 48 2.33 -15.15 11.07
C ILE A 48 2.21 -13.64 11.32
N LEU A 49 1.39 -13.25 12.31
CA LEU A 49 1.22 -11.86 12.72
C LEU A 49 2.55 -11.24 13.16
N ASN A 50 3.36 -11.96 13.93
CA ASN A 50 4.67 -11.47 14.37
C ASN A 50 5.64 -11.25 13.21
N PHE A 51 5.63 -12.12 12.20
CA PHE A 51 6.45 -11.97 11.01
C PHE A 51 6.02 -10.78 10.15
N ILE A 52 4.70 -10.60 9.96
CA ILE A 52 4.13 -9.47 9.20
C ILE A 52 4.39 -8.14 9.92
N LYS A 53 4.26 -8.11 11.26
CA LYS A 53 4.44 -6.89 12.07
C LYS A 53 5.91 -6.47 12.22
N LYS A 54 6.87 -7.35 11.91
CA LYS A 54 8.29 -7.04 12.02
C LYS A 54 8.66 -5.90 11.06
N ARG A 55 9.26 -4.86 11.62
CA ARG A 55 9.64 -3.62 10.92
C ARG A 55 10.96 -3.10 11.46
N TYR A 56 11.76 -2.52 10.59
CA TYR A 56 12.97 -1.79 10.96
C TYR A 56 12.64 -0.31 11.06
N ILE A 57 13.04 0.34 12.15
CA ILE A 57 12.83 1.79 12.33
C ILE A 57 14.14 2.49 11.97
N THR A 58 14.06 3.44 11.04
CA THR A 58 15.19 4.28 10.65
C THR A 58 14.82 5.75 10.80
N PHE A 59 15.79 6.60 11.10
CA PHE A 59 15.60 8.04 11.22
C PHE A 59 16.08 8.71 9.92
N ILE A 60 15.18 9.46 9.27
CA ILE A 60 15.52 10.23 8.07
C ILE A 60 15.47 11.71 8.41
N HIS A 61 16.58 12.42 8.18
CA HIS A 61 16.63 13.86 8.34
C HIS A 61 15.64 14.53 7.39
N LYS A 62 14.89 15.52 7.89
CA LYS A 62 13.88 16.22 7.11
C LYS A 62 14.35 17.59 6.64
N LYS A 63 14.67 18.49 7.58
CA LYS A 63 15.10 19.88 7.35
C LYS A 63 15.59 20.50 8.65
N GLY A 64 16.40 21.57 8.55
CA GLY A 64 16.95 22.26 9.71
C GLY A 64 18.28 21.65 10.17
N ASP A 65 18.72 22.01 11.36
CA ASP A 65 19.97 21.55 11.95
C ASP A 65 20.03 20.02 12.12
N GLU A 66 21.12 19.40 11.68
CA GLU A 66 21.37 17.95 11.80
C GLU A 66 21.74 17.54 13.24
N GLY A 67 22.23 18.47 14.07
CA GLY A 67 22.48 18.20 15.48
C GLY A 67 21.21 18.03 16.33
N ASN A 68 20.06 18.48 15.81
CA ASN A 68 18.79 18.42 16.53
C ASN A 68 17.95 17.21 16.11
N ILE A 69 17.81 16.23 17.01
CA ILE A 69 17.04 14.99 16.80
C ILE A 69 15.57 15.24 16.38
N SER A 70 14.98 16.38 16.77
CA SER A 70 13.60 16.74 16.41
C SER A 70 13.41 16.97 14.91
N ASN A 71 14.50 17.18 14.16
CA ASN A 71 14.50 17.35 12.71
C ASN A 71 14.51 16.00 11.95
N TYR A 72 14.63 14.88 12.66
CA TYR A 72 14.55 13.55 12.08
C TYR A 72 13.14 12.99 12.18
N ARG A 73 12.74 12.25 11.14
CA ARG A 73 11.50 11.51 11.11
C ARG A 73 11.79 10.02 11.31
N PRO A 74 11.27 9.38 12.37
CA PRO A 74 11.30 7.93 12.45
C PRO A 74 10.37 7.35 11.37
N ILE A 75 10.89 6.45 10.54
CA ILE A 75 10.16 5.79 9.47
C ILE A 75 10.29 4.28 9.67
N SER A 76 9.14 3.60 9.56
CA SER A 76 9.07 2.14 9.62
C SER A 76 9.25 1.55 8.22
N ILE A 77 10.29 0.73 8.05
CA ILE A 77 10.50 -0.09 6.87
C ILE A 77 9.84 -1.44 7.12
N ASN A 78 8.74 -1.69 6.42
CA ASN A 78 7.98 -2.93 6.50
C ASN A 78 8.63 -4.04 5.66
N SER A 79 8.43 -5.30 6.06
CA SER A 79 8.82 -6.45 5.25
C SER A 79 8.10 -6.46 3.89
N SER A 80 8.70 -7.11 2.89
CA SER A 80 8.09 -7.23 1.55
C SER A 80 6.71 -7.87 1.61
N LEU A 81 6.52 -8.90 2.46
CA LEU A 81 5.24 -9.55 2.66
C LEU A 81 4.18 -8.59 3.22
N ALA A 82 4.53 -7.82 4.25
CA ALA A 82 3.63 -6.82 4.82
C ALA A 82 3.24 -5.74 3.81
N ARG A 83 4.17 -5.32 2.94
CA ARG A 83 3.88 -4.37 1.86
C ARG A 83 2.91 -4.93 0.81
N ILE A 84 3.07 -6.20 0.43
CA ILE A 84 2.15 -6.89 -0.49
C ILE A 84 0.76 -6.91 0.12
N PHE A 85 0.64 -7.33 1.38
CA PHE A 85 -0.65 -7.42 2.06
C PHE A 85 -1.31 -6.05 2.24
N LEU A 86 -0.55 -5.03 2.62
CA LEU A 86 -1.06 -3.66 2.71
C LEU A 86 -1.55 -3.13 1.36
N LYS A 87 -0.88 -3.49 0.26
CA LYS A 87 -1.33 -3.12 -1.08
C LYS A 87 -2.67 -3.79 -1.43
N LEU A 88 -2.83 -5.09 -1.12
CA LEU A 88 -4.10 -5.81 -1.32
C LEU A 88 -5.22 -5.16 -0.51
N ILE A 89 -4.99 -4.87 0.76
CA ILE A 89 -5.95 -4.19 1.63
C ILE A 89 -6.30 -2.79 1.08
N ASN A 90 -5.31 -2.01 0.62
CA ASN A 90 -5.56 -0.68 0.08
C ASN A 90 -6.45 -0.70 -1.18
N ILE A 91 -6.30 -1.73 -2.03
CA ILE A 91 -7.20 -1.92 -3.18
C ILE A 91 -8.64 -2.12 -2.70
N GLU A 92 -8.85 -2.99 -1.72
CA GLU A 92 -10.18 -3.22 -1.14
C GLU A 92 -10.75 -1.97 -0.46
N LEU A 93 -9.92 -1.21 0.27
CA LEU A 93 -10.35 0.01 0.96
C LEU A 93 -10.54 1.21 0.02
N SER A 94 -10.22 1.09 -1.27
CA SER A 94 -10.35 2.18 -2.24
C SER A 94 -11.77 2.74 -2.33
N TYR A 95 -12.79 1.95 -2.00
CA TYR A 95 -14.17 2.43 -1.99
C TYR A 95 -14.44 3.50 -0.93
N ILE A 96 -13.65 3.55 0.15
CA ILE A 96 -13.84 4.46 1.30
C ILE A 96 -13.71 5.93 0.87
N TRP A 97 -12.98 6.22 -0.21
CA TRP A 97 -12.85 7.57 -0.78
C TRP A 97 -14.17 8.23 -1.16
N ARG A 98 -15.27 7.47 -1.25
CA ARG A 98 -16.64 7.99 -1.47
C ARG A 98 -17.24 8.63 -0.21
N PHE A 99 -16.80 8.21 0.96
CA PHE A 99 -17.30 8.65 2.27
C PHE A 99 -16.40 9.71 2.93
N ILE A 100 -15.16 9.84 2.46
CA ILE A 100 -14.23 10.87 2.93
C ILE A 100 -14.70 12.25 2.46
N ASP A 101 -14.54 13.28 3.32
CA ASP A 101 -14.86 14.67 3.02
C ASP A 101 -14.28 15.09 1.66
N LYS A 102 -15.09 15.78 0.84
CA LYS A 102 -14.67 16.32 -0.46
C LYS A 102 -13.52 17.33 -0.33
N LYS A 103 -13.33 17.93 0.85
CA LYS A 103 -12.21 18.84 1.19
C LYS A 103 -10.94 18.09 1.63
N GLN A 104 -10.96 16.77 1.72
CA GLN A 104 -9.72 15.99 1.89
C GLN A 104 -9.04 15.83 0.53
N PHE A 105 -7.99 16.62 0.31
CA PHE A 105 -7.25 16.62 -0.96
C PHE A 105 -6.04 15.69 -0.94
N GLY A 106 -5.41 15.50 0.22
CA GLY A 106 -4.20 14.71 0.38
C GLY A 106 -4.45 13.21 0.16
N TYR A 107 -3.50 12.54 -0.50
CA TYR A 107 -3.50 11.09 -0.75
C TYR A 107 -4.70 10.54 -1.53
N ARG A 108 -5.61 11.41 -1.97
CA ARG A 108 -6.81 11.02 -2.71
C ARG A 108 -6.45 10.71 -4.17
N PRO A 109 -6.93 9.57 -4.73
CA PRO A 109 -6.67 9.24 -6.12
C PRO A 109 -7.15 10.34 -7.06
N LYS A 110 -6.30 10.72 -8.03
CA LYS A 110 -6.54 11.79 -9.01
C LYS A 110 -6.60 13.22 -8.44
N TYR A 111 -6.20 13.42 -7.18
CA TYR A 111 -6.06 14.76 -6.61
C TYR A 111 -4.59 15.15 -6.54
N GLY A 112 -4.26 16.29 -7.16
CA GLY A 112 -2.95 16.92 -7.05
C GLY A 112 -2.95 18.07 -6.05
N THR A 113 -1.78 18.63 -5.78
CA THR A 113 -1.59 19.78 -4.86
C THR A 113 -2.18 21.09 -5.39
N ILE A 114 -2.46 21.19 -6.69
CA ILE A 114 -3.09 22.38 -7.28
C ILE A 114 -4.56 22.54 -6.89
N ILE A 115 -5.28 21.43 -6.68
CA ILE A 115 -6.70 21.43 -6.34
C ILE A 115 -6.99 22.16 -5.02
N PRO A 116 -6.29 21.87 -3.89
CA PRO A 116 -6.49 22.63 -2.66
C PRO A 116 -6.18 24.12 -2.81
N VAL A 117 -5.20 24.50 -3.63
CA VAL A 117 -4.85 25.91 -3.88
C VAL A 117 -5.98 26.63 -4.62
N ILE A 118 -6.49 26.04 -5.70
CA ILE A 118 -7.64 26.59 -6.44
C ILE A 118 -8.86 26.71 -5.52
N TYR A 119 -9.13 25.67 -4.72
CA TYR A 119 -10.24 25.66 -3.78
C TYR A 119 -10.11 26.79 -2.74
N PHE A 120 -8.90 27.05 -2.24
CA PHE A 120 -8.62 28.13 -1.30
C PHE A 120 -8.83 29.51 -1.95
N ILE A 121 -8.28 29.73 -3.13
CA ILE A 121 -8.39 31.01 -3.85
C ILE A 121 -9.86 31.34 -4.17
N LYS A 122 -10.66 30.36 -4.62
CA LYS A 122 -12.09 30.57 -4.94
C LYS A 122 -12.98 30.87 -3.72
N LYS A 123 -12.45 30.71 -2.51
CA LYS A 123 -13.17 30.95 -1.26
C LYS A 123 -12.88 32.33 -0.64
N ILE A 124 -11.83 32.99 -1.12
CA ILE A 124 -11.50 34.39 -0.83
C ILE A 124 -12.31 35.25 -1.82
#